data_AF-A0A7C8Z9B3-F1
#
_entry.id   AF-A0A7C8Z9B3-F1
#
_cell.length_a   1.000
_cell.length_b   1.000
_cell.length_c   1.000
_cell.angle_alpha   90.00
_cell.angle_beta   90.00
_cell.angle_gamma   90.00
#
_symmetry.space_group_name_H-M   'P 1'
#
loop_
_entity.id
_entity.type
_entity.pdbx_description
1 polymer ?
#
loop_
_entity_poly.entity_id
_entity_poly.type
_entity_poly.pdbx_seq_one_letter_code
_entity_poly.pdbx_strand_id
1 'polypeptide(L)'
;RVKCYNCGKDTSLGIILSSLRHEATKHIMHNKVSFMEFHRYLMGSQIVVLGNDNKEDVLRVGIYQFRLCGGNKLLLHDTLYAPEVRYSLVSFVSLITICFSFDFRPKGLDLFYNGNLFGHATLRGDFIVLHL
;
A
#
# COMPACT_ATOMS: atom_id res chain seq x y z
N ARG A 1 -16.85 0.50 0.43
CA ARG A 1 -16.27 0.91 -0.87
C ARG A 1 -14.96 1.66 -0.62
N VAL A 2 -13.83 1.18 -1.13
CA VAL A 2 -12.53 1.87 -1.07
C VAL A 2 -12.21 2.41 -2.46
N LYS A 3 -11.72 3.64 -2.58
CA LYS A 3 -11.30 4.22 -3.87
C LYS A 3 -9.77 4.22 -3.96
N CYS A 4 -9.24 3.82 -5.10
CA CYS A 4 -7.82 3.85 -5.42
C CYS A 4 -7.64 4.49 -6.80
N TYR A 5 -6.86 5.56 -6.89
CA TYR A 5 -6.73 6.34 -8.12
C TYR A 5 -5.46 6.04 -8.93
N ASN A 6 -4.53 5.23 -8.39
CA ASN A 6 -3.17 5.06 -8.91
C ASN A 6 -2.87 3.67 -9.49
N CYS A 7 -3.89 2.91 -9.92
CA CYS A 7 -3.72 1.59 -10.53
C CYS A 7 -3.42 1.59 -12.06
N GLY A 8 -3.12 2.76 -12.65
CA GLY A 8 -2.95 2.94 -14.09
C GLY A 8 -1.49 2.86 -14.60
N LYS A 9 -1.28 2.01 -15.62
CA LYS A 9 -0.15 1.82 -16.55
C LYS A 9 1.24 2.41 -16.19
N ASP A 10 2.08 1.66 -15.46
CA ASP A 10 3.55 1.70 -15.64
C ASP A 10 4.30 0.43 -15.13
N THR A 11 5.12 -0.19 -15.97
CA THR A 11 5.68 -1.57 -15.85
C THR A 11 6.66 -1.86 -14.70
N SER A 12 6.68 -1.09 -13.60
CA SER A 12 7.58 -1.32 -12.46
C SER A 12 6.90 -2.06 -11.31
N LEU A 13 7.43 -3.22 -10.88
CA LEU A 13 7.11 -3.86 -9.60
C LEU A 13 7.37 -2.85 -8.46
N GLY A 14 6.31 -2.32 -7.85
CA GLY A 14 6.45 -1.30 -6.81
C GLY A 14 5.20 -1.18 -5.96
N ILE A 15 5.39 -0.94 -4.66
CA ILE A 15 4.31 -0.53 -3.77
C ILE A 15 4.16 0.97 -3.90
N ILE A 16 2.95 1.42 -4.25
CA ILE A 16 2.67 2.84 -4.37
C ILE A 16 2.17 3.35 -3.02
N LEU A 17 2.85 4.34 -2.46
CA LEU A 17 2.26 5.17 -1.40
C LEU A 17 1.23 6.09 -2.06
N SER A 18 -0.05 5.92 -1.72
CA SER A 18 -1.11 6.74 -2.28
C SER A 18 -0.96 8.18 -1.77
N SER A 19 -0.82 9.13 -2.69
CA SER A 19 -0.66 10.57 -2.42
C SER A 19 -1.81 11.15 -1.59
N LEU A 20 -1.51 12.16 -0.77
CA LEU A 20 -2.47 12.99 -0.01
C LEU A 20 -3.65 13.53 -0.84
N ARG A 21 -3.49 13.62 -2.17
CA ARG A 21 -4.51 14.14 -3.10
C ARG A 21 -5.51 13.08 -3.58
N HIS A 22 -5.20 11.79 -3.41
CA HIS A 22 -5.97 10.66 -3.89
C HIS A 22 -6.02 9.57 -2.81
N GLU A 23 -7.05 9.66 -1.97
CA GLU A 23 -7.20 8.93 -0.71
C GLU A 23 -7.45 7.43 -0.90
N ALA A 24 -6.39 6.62 -0.96
CA ALA A 24 -6.53 5.25 -0.50
C ALA A 24 -6.45 5.28 1.04
N THR A 25 -7.61 5.09 1.69
CA THR A 25 -7.71 5.08 3.17
C THR A 25 -7.35 3.72 3.78
N LYS A 26 -7.11 2.71 2.94
CA LYS A 26 -6.79 1.33 3.33
C LYS A 26 -5.63 0.80 2.51
N HIS A 27 -4.86 -0.12 3.10
CA HIS A 27 -3.83 -0.87 2.39
C HIS A 27 -4.50 -1.89 1.47
N ILE A 28 -3.99 -2.04 0.24
CA ILE A 28 -4.49 -2.99 -0.75
C ILE A 28 -3.31 -3.77 -1.29
N MET A 29 -3.39 -5.10 -1.31
CA MET A 29 -2.32 -5.98 -1.77
C MET A 29 -2.83 -6.89 -2.86
N HIS A 30 -2.06 -7.00 -3.93
CA HIS A 30 -2.35 -7.92 -5.04
C HIS A 30 -1.85 -9.35 -4.78
N ASN A 31 -0.94 -9.52 -3.81
CA ASN A 31 -0.27 -10.78 -3.53
C ASN A 31 -0.67 -11.24 -2.13
N LYS A 32 -0.97 -12.53 -2.01
CA LYS A 32 -1.36 -13.17 -0.74
C LYS A 32 -0.18 -13.70 0.09
N VAL A 33 1.03 -13.81 -0.49
CA VAL A 33 2.15 -14.57 0.10
C VAL A 33 2.60 -14.04 1.45
N SER A 34 2.59 -12.72 1.66
CA SER A 34 3.07 -12.11 2.91
C SER A 34 1.96 -11.74 3.89
N PHE A 35 0.75 -12.28 3.71
CA PHE A 35 -0.27 -12.19 4.76
C PHE A 35 0.04 -13.18 5.88
N MET A 36 0.16 -12.68 7.11
CA MET A 36 0.37 -13.49 8.30
C MET A 36 -0.93 -14.09 8.82
N GLU A 37 -2.01 -13.30 8.74
CA GLU A 37 -3.36 -13.67 9.17
C GLU A 37 -4.34 -13.08 8.18
N PHE A 38 -5.45 -13.79 7.91
CA PHE A 38 -6.51 -13.25 7.07
C PHE A 38 -7.89 -13.82 7.40
N HIS A 39 -8.89 -12.98 7.19
CA HIS A 39 -10.31 -13.30 7.20
C HIS A 39 -10.85 -13.16 5.77
N ARG A 40 -11.75 -14.07 5.37
CA ARG A 40 -12.37 -14.02 4.04
C ARG A 40 -13.53 -13.04 4.05
N TYR A 41 -13.66 -12.27 2.97
CA TYR A 41 -14.92 -11.60 2.66
C TYR A 41 -15.79 -12.49 1.79
N LEU A 42 -17.10 -12.26 1.86
CA LEU A 42 -18.02 -12.80 0.85
C LEU A 42 -17.79 -12.03 -0.45
N MET A 43 -17.80 -12.71 -1.59
CA MET A 43 -17.64 -12.04 -2.89
C MET A 43 -18.74 -10.99 -3.07
N GLY A 44 -18.38 -9.81 -3.58
CA GLY A 44 -19.29 -8.67 -3.72
C GLY A 44 -19.57 -7.87 -2.44
N SER A 45 -19.15 -8.34 -1.24
CA SER A 45 -19.40 -7.59 0.00
C SER A 45 -18.50 -6.37 0.14
N GLN A 46 -17.29 -6.43 -0.43
CA GLN A 46 -16.31 -5.37 -0.37
C GLN A 46 -15.63 -5.22 -1.72
N ILE A 47 -15.66 -3.99 -2.26
CA ILE A 47 -15.05 -3.66 -3.55
C ILE A 47 -14.04 -2.52 -3.42
N VAL A 48 -13.01 -2.59 -4.25
CA VAL A 48 -12.09 -1.49 -4.56
C VAL A 48 -12.54 -0.88 -5.88
N VAL A 49 -12.62 0.44 -5.94
CA VAL A 49 -12.83 1.18 -7.19
C VAL A 49 -11.50 1.75 -7.62
N LEU A 50 -11.09 1.39 -8.84
CA LEU A 50 -9.84 1.80 -9.46
C LEU A 50 -9.97 3.19 -10.07
N GLY A 51 -8.84 3.79 -10.44
CA GLY A 51 -8.79 5.16 -10.97
C GLY A 51 -9.47 5.32 -12.33
N ASN A 52 -9.76 4.21 -13.01
CA ASN A 52 -10.52 4.14 -14.25
C ASN A 52 -11.99 3.72 -14.04
N ASP A 53 -12.51 3.84 -12.82
CA ASP A 53 -13.86 3.44 -12.39
C ASP A 53 -14.19 1.94 -12.44
N ASN A 54 -13.24 1.10 -12.85
CA ASN A 54 -13.38 -0.35 -12.72
C ASN A 54 -13.51 -0.74 -11.23
N LYS A 55 -14.26 -1.81 -10.98
CA LYS A 55 -14.51 -2.33 -9.63
C LYS A 55 -13.89 -3.71 -9.52
N GLU A 56 -13.15 -3.92 -8.46
CA GLU A 56 -12.54 -5.21 -8.15
C GLU A 56 -13.01 -5.71 -6.79
N ASP A 57 -13.26 -7.01 -6.72
CA ASP A 57 -13.63 -7.66 -5.47
C ASP A 57 -12.44 -7.77 -4.52
N VAL A 58 -12.69 -7.40 -3.27
CA VAL A 58 -11.77 -7.71 -2.18
C VAL A 58 -12.11 -9.09 -1.66
N LEU A 59 -11.18 -10.02 -1.83
CA LEU A 59 -11.41 -11.40 -1.45
C LEU A 59 -11.14 -11.64 0.04
N ARG A 60 -10.21 -10.88 0.64
CA ARG A 60 -9.75 -11.09 2.03
C ARG A 60 -9.31 -9.79 2.70
N VAL A 61 -9.27 -9.79 4.02
CA VAL A 61 -8.65 -8.76 4.86
C VAL A 61 -7.71 -9.39 5.87
N GLY A 62 -6.61 -8.74 6.22
CA GLY A 62 -5.67 -9.33 7.15
C GLY A 62 -4.48 -8.46 7.53
N ILE A 63 -3.52 -9.08 8.19
CA ILE A 63 -2.24 -8.45 8.54
C ILE A 63 -1.23 -8.82 7.46
N TYR A 64 -0.72 -7.82 6.76
CA TYR A 64 0.30 -7.98 5.73
C TYR A 64 1.67 -7.57 6.27
N GLN A 65 2.68 -8.41 6.07
CA GLN A 65 4.06 -8.12 6.49
C GLN A 65 4.93 -7.74 5.29
N PHE A 66 5.48 -6.53 5.32
CA PHE A 66 6.59 -6.13 4.46
C PHE A 66 7.92 -6.40 5.14
N ARG A 67 8.91 -6.81 4.35
CA ARG A 67 10.31 -6.67 4.71
C ARG A 67 10.85 -5.52 3.87
N LEU A 68 11.49 -4.56 4.52
CA LEU A 68 12.08 -3.39 3.88
C LEU A 68 13.57 -3.63 3.64
N CYS A 69 14.11 -2.93 2.66
CA CYS A 69 15.55 -2.90 2.41
C CYS A 69 16.24 -2.29 3.64
N GLY A 70 16.97 -3.13 4.40
CA GLY A 70 17.46 -2.83 5.75
C GLY A 70 17.04 -3.86 6.81
N GLY A 71 16.16 -4.81 6.46
CA GLY A 71 15.77 -5.94 7.32
C GLY A 71 14.58 -5.64 8.26
N ASN A 72 14.15 -4.37 8.34
CA ASN A 72 12.98 -3.96 9.11
C ASN A 72 11.71 -4.63 8.58
N LYS A 73 10.81 -4.98 9.49
CA LYS A 73 9.52 -5.58 9.17
C LYS A 73 8.40 -4.57 9.45
N LEU A 74 7.60 -4.25 8.44
CA LEU A 74 6.44 -3.40 8.57
C LEU A 74 5.17 -4.26 8.55
N LEU A 75 4.35 -4.16 9.60
CA LEU A 75 3.06 -4.84 9.69
C LEU A 75 1.95 -3.86 9.33
N LEU A 76 1.13 -4.24 8.36
CA LEU A 76 -0.02 -3.48 7.92
C LEU A 76 -1.30 -4.21 8.32
N HIS A 77 -2.01 -3.64 9.28
CA HIS A 77 -3.30 -4.13 9.73
C HIS A 77 -4.42 -3.73 8.76
N ASP A 78 -5.54 -4.45 8.80
CA ASP A 78 -6.72 -4.22 7.94
C ASP A 78 -6.39 -4.13 6.45
N THR A 79 -5.41 -4.91 6.00
CA THR A 79 -4.95 -4.90 4.62
C THR A 79 -5.88 -5.72 3.74
N LEU A 80 -6.38 -5.12 2.67
CA LEU A 80 -7.31 -5.72 1.73
C LEU A 80 -6.55 -6.50 0.66
N TYR A 81 -6.94 -7.75 0.41
CA TYR A 81 -6.42 -8.55 -0.69
C TYR A 81 -7.34 -8.46 -1.89
N ALA A 82 -6.83 -7.89 -2.99
CA ALA A 82 -7.53 -7.75 -4.26
C ALA A 82 -6.58 -8.16 -5.39
N PRO A 83 -6.63 -9.39 -5.92
CA PRO A 83 -5.61 -9.93 -6.82
C PRO A 83 -5.52 -9.20 -8.17
N GLU A 84 -6.62 -8.65 -8.65
CA GLU A 84 -6.70 -7.98 -9.96
C GLU A 84 -6.13 -6.55 -9.94
N VAL A 85 -5.78 -6.03 -8.75
CA VAL A 85 -5.06 -4.75 -8.67
C VAL A 85 -3.61 -4.95 -9.13
N ARG A 86 -3.12 -4.05 -9.97
CA ARG A 86 -1.79 -4.21 -10.58
C ARG A 86 -0.65 -3.96 -9.58
N TYR A 87 -0.84 -3.00 -8.68
CA TYR A 87 0.14 -2.64 -7.65
C TYR A 87 -0.47 -2.77 -6.28
N SER A 88 0.35 -3.25 -5.36
CA SER A 88 0.08 -3.09 -3.93
C SER A 88 0.14 -1.60 -3.56
N LEU A 89 -0.82 -1.17 -2.76
CA LEU A 89 -1.00 0.21 -2.34
C LEU A 89 -0.91 0.27 -0.83
N VAL A 90 -0.10 1.20 -0.36
CA VAL A 90 0.03 1.47 1.07
C VAL A 90 -0.55 2.85 1.33
N SER A 91 -1.59 2.88 2.16
CA SER A 91 -2.23 4.11 2.62
C SER A 91 -1.24 4.91 3.46
N PHE A 92 -0.92 6.10 2.97
CA PHE A 92 -0.09 7.08 3.69
C PHE A 92 -0.73 7.48 5.02
N VAL A 93 -2.05 7.69 5.03
CA VAL A 93 -2.83 8.05 6.22
C VAL A 93 -2.75 6.95 7.28
N SER A 94 -2.84 5.69 6.85
CA SER A 94 -2.78 4.55 7.78
C SER A 94 -1.39 4.42 8.41
N LEU A 95 -0.31 4.69 7.66
CA LEU A 95 1.05 4.73 8.22
C LEU A 95 1.23 5.86 9.23
N ILE A 96 0.70 7.06 8.97
CA ILE A 96 0.72 8.16 9.95
C ILE A 96 -0.01 7.76 11.23
N THR A 97 -1.13 7.05 11.12
CA THR A 97 -1.94 6.62 12.28
C THR A 97 -1.17 5.65 13.18
N ILE A 98 -0.22 4.89 12.64
CA ILE A 98 0.69 4.03 13.40
C ILE A 98 2.05 4.70 13.67
N CYS A 99 2.07 6.04 13.74
CA CYS A 99 3.22 6.87 14.14
C CYS A 99 4.45 6.81 13.21
N PHE A 100 4.27 6.50 11.93
CA PHE A 100 5.33 6.72 10.96
C PHE A 100 5.41 8.21 10.59
N SER A 101 6.63 8.71 10.52
CA SER A 101 6.95 10.02 9.96
C SER A 101 7.70 9.87 8.64
N PHE A 102 7.69 10.93 7.84
CA PHE A 102 8.21 10.90 6.48
C PHE A 102 9.02 12.15 6.17
N ASP A 103 10.23 11.95 5.64
CA ASP A 103 11.07 13.04 5.17
C ASP A 103 11.20 12.99 3.65
N PHE A 104 10.71 14.04 3.00
CA PHE A 104 10.77 14.16 1.54
C PHE A 104 12.16 14.61 1.11
N ARG A 105 12.71 13.90 0.12
CA ARG A 105 14.00 14.20 -0.52
C ARG A 105 13.77 14.46 -2.00
N PRO A 106 14.71 15.13 -2.70
CA PRO A 106 14.56 15.44 -4.12
C PRO A 106 14.27 14.23 -5.03
N LYS A 107 14.65 13.01 -4.63
CA LYS A 107 14.47 11.77 -5.40
C LYS A 107 13.53 10.76 -4.74
N GLY A 108 12.87 11.09 -3.63
CA GLY A 108 12.05 10.12 -2.92
C GLY A 108 11.66 10.52 -1.50
N LEU A 109 11.50 9.52 -0.66
CA LEU A 109 10.96 9.65 0.69
C LEU A 109 11.72 8.70 1.62
N ASP A 110 12.02 9.15 2.83
CA ASP A 110 12.43 8.27 3.92
C ASP A 110 11.26 8.03 4.86
N LEU A 111 11.13 6.78 5.28
CA LEU A 111 10.15 6.37 6.27
C LEU A 111 10.88 6.24 7.60
N PHE A 112 10.38 6.92 8.61
CA PHE A 112 10.90 6.88 9.97
C PHE A 112 9.85 6.31 10.92
N TYR A 113 10.32 5.58 11.92
CA TYR A 113 9.51 5.11 13.04
C TYR A 113 10.26 5.38 14.33
N ASN A 114 9.61 6.11 15.25
CA ASN A 114 10.22 6.52 16.51
C ASN A 114 11.61 7.19 16.32
N GLY A 115 11.74 8.06 15.31
CA GLY A 115 12.98 8.77 14.96
C GLY A 115 14.06 7.93 14.26
N ASN A 116 13.84 6.62 14.08
CA ASN A 116 14.79 5.74 13.42
C ASN A 116 14.41 5.52 11.95
N LEU A 117 15.41 5.53 11.08
CA LEU A 117 15.22 5.23 9.67
C LEU A 117 14.70 3.80 9.52
N PHE A 118 13.49 3.68 9.00
CA PHE A 118 12.77 2.42 8.89
C PHE A 118 12.81 1.85 7.47
N GLY A 119 12.81 2.72 6.46
CA GLY A 119 12.97 2.32 5.07
C GLY A 119 13.06 3.50 4.11
N HIS A 120 13.29 3.17 2.85
CA HIS A 120 13.44 4.14 1.77
C HIS A 120 12.36 3.95 0.71
N ALA A 121 11.93 5.04 0.10
CA ALA A 121 11.14 5.02 -1.11
C ALA A 121 11.69 6.01 -2.14
N THR A 122 11.50 5.69 -3.41
CA THR A 122 11.96 6.51 -4.54
C THR A 122 10.75 7.05 -5.30
N LEU A 123 10.84 8.30 -5.76
CA LEU A 123 9.87 8.86 -6.68
C LEU A 123 10.14 8.32 -8.09
N ARG A 124 9.19 7.58 -8.66
CA ARG A 124 9.20 7.10 -10.04
C ARG A 124 7.98 7.64 -10.77
N GLY A 125 8.18 8.63 -11.63
CA GLY A 125 7.08 9.39 -12.22
C GLY A 125 6.27 10.08 -11.12
N ASP A 126 4.97 9.83 -11.09
CA ASP A 126 4.05 10.36 -10.07
C ASP A 126 3.86 9.42 -8.86
N PHE A 127 4.63 8.33 -8.79
CA PHE A 127 4.48 7.31 -7.76
C PHE A 127 5.66 7.29 -6.80
N ILE A 128 5.38 7.18 -5.49
CA ILE A 128 6.40 6.91 -4.49
C ILE A 128 6.45 5.40 -4.26
N VAL A 129 7.59 4.79 -4.61
CA VAL A 129 7.79 3.34 -4.60
C VAL A 129 8.67 2.93 -3.42
N LEU A 130 8.12 2.12 -2.52
CA LEU A 130 8.83 1.62 -1.35
C LEU A 130 9.88 0.55 -1.73
N HIS A 131 11.07 0.63 -1.14
CA HIS A 131 12.14 -0.35 -1.34
C HIS A 131 11.96 -1.53 -0.38
N LEU A 132 11.71 -2.70 -0.95
CA LEU A 132 11.52 -3.97 -0.25
C LEU A 132 12.81 -4.79 -0.18
#